data_AF-A0A085VEZ8-F1
#
_entry.id   AF-A0A085VEZ8-F1
#
_cell.length_a   1.000
_cell.length_b   1.000
_cell.length_c   1.000
_cell.angle_alpha   90.00
_cell.angle_beta   90.00
_cell.angle_gamma   90.00
#
_symmetry.space_group_name_H-M   'P 1'
#
loop_
_entity.id
_entity.type
_entity.pdbx_description
1 polymer ?
#
loop_
_entity_poly.entity_id
_entity_poly.type
_entity_poly.pdbx_seq_one_letter_code
_entity_poly.pdbx_strand_id
1 'polypeptide(L)'
;MSSKFTKEDLNKIIVESIVDSMNYNNKQAIGRVRETSWKPYQTYFERYSNNKSQILKSAGIEESTLPLNANIENLLVAKQIIDDFRNKPELSTVQNYYLEGVIQIDPSGPHTTLKIIEEKLLKYNGLETILNIKPMHKEPIGKGYTVDIPSQYNREPVRARNLVQGLKFVGDTIDSAYEHIKQQEVYLKELQTKNSKPKMS
;
A
#
# COMPACT_ATOMS: atom_id res chain seq x y z
N MET A 1 -7.36 -3.13 -22.18
CA MET A 1 -6.98 -1.93 -22.97
C MET A 1 -7.62 -0.73 -22.31
N SER A 2 -6.86 0.34 -22.00
CA SER A 2 -7.43 1.58 -21.46
C SER A 2 -8.10 2.37 -22.59
N SER A 3 -9.42 2.56 -22.52
CA SER A 3 -10.10 3.51 -23.42
C SER A 3 -9.82 4.92 -22.91
N LYS A 4 -9.21 5.76 -23.76
CA LYS A 4 -9.05 7.18 -23.47
C LYS A 4 -10.44 7.82 -23.33
N PHE A 5 -10.60 8.73 -22.38
CA PHE A 5 -11.84 9.48 -22.20
C PHE A 5 -12.19 10.27 -23.45
N THR A 6 -13.49 10.35 -23.71
CA THR A 6 -14.02 11.29 -24.68
C THR A 6 -13.94 12.72 -24.13
N LYS A 7 -14.04 13.71 -25.02
CA LYS A 7 -14.08 15.13 -24.62
C LYS A 7 -15.26 15.43 -23.70
N GLU A 8 -16.38 14.75 -23.89
CA GLU A 8 -17.59 14.89 -23.06
C GLU A 8 -17.38 14.32 -21.67
N ASP A 9 -16.73 13.16 -21.55
CA ASP A 9 -16.35 12.59 -20.26
C ASP A 9 -15.43 13.54 -19.49
N LEU A 10 -14.43 14.11 -20.16
CA LEU A 10 -13.50 15.07 -19.56
C LEU A 10 -14.22 16.34 -19.07
N ASN A 11 -15.15 16.88 -19.87
CA ASN A 11 -15.94 18.04 -19.47
C ASN A 11 -16.84 17.72 -18.27
N LYS A 12 -17.45 16.54 -18.23
CA LYS A 12 -18.27 16.09 -17.09
C LYS A 12 -17.43 15.97 -15.82
N ILE A 13 -16.25 15.35 -15.91
CA ILE A 13 -15.29 15.26 -14.81
C ILE A 13 -14.92 16.64 -14.28
N ILE A 14 -14.65 17.61 -15.18
CA ILE A 14 -14.31 18.99 -14.79
C ILE A 14 -15.47 19.65 -14.05
N VAL A 15 -16.69 19.57 -14.59
CA VAL A 15 -17.87 20.19 -13.99
C VAL A 15 -18.18 19.57 -12.62
N GLU A 16 -18.21 18.24 -12.53
CA GLU A 16 -18.48 17.53 -11.28
C GLU A 16 -17.38 17.81 -10.24
N SER A 17 -16.12 17.92 -10.66
CA SER A 17 -15.00 18.28 -9.77
C SER A 17 -15.08 19.72 -9.24
N ILE A 18 -15.57 20.66 -10.04
CA ILE A 18 -15.81 22.05 -9.61
C ILE A 18 -16.92 22.07 -8.56
N VAL A 19 -18.04 21.39 -8.80
CA VAL A 19 -19.17 21.30 -7.87
C VAL A 19 -18.74 20.70 -6.54
N ASP A 20 -18.01 19.59 -6.58
CA ASP A 20 -17.45 18.91 -5.41
C ASP A 20 -16.53 19.84 -4.59
N SER A 21 -15.65 20.58 -5.27
CA SER A 21 -14.75 21.55 -4.64
C SER A 21 -15.51 22.71 -3.98
N MET A 22 -16.54 23.24 -4.66
CA MET A 22 -17.40 24.30 -4.13
C MET A 22 -18.18 23.82 -2.91
N ASN A 23 -18.76 22.62 -2.96
CA ASN A 23 -19.49 22.02 -1.84
C ASN A 23 -18.58 21.82 -0.62
N TYR A 24 -17.36 21.34 -0.83
CA TYR A 24 -16.37 21.22 0.24
C TYR A 24 -16.01 22.57 0.85
N ASN A 25 -15.68 23.57 0.03
CA ASN A 25 -15.32 24.91 0.48
C ASN A 25 -16.47 25.59 1.24
N ASN A 26 -17.71 25.39 0.80
CA ASN A 26 -18.90 25.89 1.50
C ASN A 26 -19.10 25.20 2.86
N LYS A 27 -18.93 23.88 2.94
CA LYS A 27 -18.95 23.15 4.23
C LYS A 27 -17.87 23.67 5.19
N GLN A 28 -16.66 23.93 4.68
CA GLN A 28 -15.55 24.51 5.45
C GLN A 28 -15.89 25.93 5.95
N ALA A 29 -16.47 26.78 5.10
CA ALA A 29 -16.86 28.14 5.46
C ALA A 29 -17.93 28.13 6.57
N ILE A 30 -18.94 27.26 6.47
CA ILE A 30 -19.97 27.09 7.50
C ILE A 30 -19.35 26.59 8.81
N GLY A 31 -18.44 25.60 8.75
CA GLY A 31 -17.77 25.05 9.94
C GLY A 31 -16.92 26.07 10.69
N ARG A 32 -16.23 26.97 9.96
CA ARG A 32 -15.46 28.09 10.55
C ARG A 32 -16.36 29.11 11.24
N VAL A 33 -17.46 29.49 10.60
CA VAL A 33 -18.44 30.43 11.16
C VAL A 33 -19.11 29.88 12.43
N ARG A 34 -19.19 28.55 12.57
CA ARG A 34 -19.77 27.87 13.73
C ARG A 34 -18.78 27.56 14.87
N GLU A 35 -17.53 28.04 14.79
CA GLU A 35 -16.46 27.85 15.81
C GLU A 35 -16.19 26.40 16.26
N THR A 36 -16.66 25.40 15.51
CA THR A 36 -16.30 24.01 15.77
C THR A 36 -14.83 23.81 15.39
N SER A 37 -14.03 23.21 16.27
CA SER A 37 -12.62 22.87 16.04
C SER A 37 -12.46 21.89 14.86
N TRP A 38 -12.49 22.42 13.64
CA TRP A 38 -12.55 21.61 12.43
C TRP A 38 -11.15 21.27 11.92
N LYS A 39 -10.73 20.02 12.13
CA LYS A 39 -9.65 19.43 11.34
C LYS A 39 -10.21 19.09 9.95
N PRO A 40 -9.47 19.28 8.85
CA PRO A 40 -9.95 18.85 7.53
C PRO A 40 -10.06 17.32 7.55
N TYR A 41 -11.28 16.80 7.70
CA TYR A 41 -11.59 15.37 7.78
C TYR A 41 -11.56 14.65 6.42
N GLN A 42 -11.20 15.34 5.33
CA GLN A 42 -11.23 14.76 3.98
C GLN A 42 -9.90 14.91 3.26
N THR A 43 -9.43 13.82 2.66
CA THR A 43 -8.25 13.73 1.80
C THR A 43 -8.49 14.44 0.44
N TYR A 44 -7.47 14.50 -0.43
CA TYR A 44 -7.58 15.25 -1.70
C TYR A 44 -8.63 14.64 -2.65
N PHE A 45 -8.68 13.32 -2.81
CA PHE A 45 -9.61 12.64 -3.70
C PHE A 45 -10.96 12.29 -3.07
N GLU A 46 -11.05 12.23 -1.73
CA GLU A 46 -12.34 12.18 -1.03
C GLU A 46 -13.23 13.38 -1.34
N ARG A 47 -12.64 14.52 -1.74
CA ARG A 47 -13.39 15.68 -2.24
C ARG A 47 -14.15 15.35 -3.51
N TYR A 48 -13.61 14.45 -4.34
CA TYR A 48 -14.15 14.05 -5.64
C TYR A 48 -14.85 12.68 -5.57
N SER A 49 -15.43 12.33 -4.42
CA SER A 49 -16.03 11.01 -4.19
C SER A 49 -17.18 10.69 -5.16
N ASN A 50 -17.91 11.70 -5.64
CA ASN A 50 -18.95 11.54 -6.66
C ASN A 50 -18.36 11.13 -8.03
N ASN A 51 -17.09 11.43 -8.26
CA ASN A 51 -16.34 11.09 -9.48
C ASN A 51 -15.50 9.81 -9.32
N LYS A 52 -15.66 9.06 -8.22
CA LYS A 52 -14.90 7.84 -7.91
C LYS A 52 -14.77 6.92 -9.12
N SER A 53 -15.89 6.53 -9.72
CA SER A 53 -15.93 5.60 -10.85
C SER A 53 -15.18 6.11 -12.07
N GLN A 54 -15.32 7.40 -12.36
CA GLN A 54 -14.67 8.03 -13.50
C GLN A 54 -13.14 8.14 -13.28
N ILE A 55 -12.72 8.52 -12.06
CA ILE A 55 -11.31 8.60 -11.67
C ILE A 55 -10.66 7.20 -11.70
N LEU A 56 -11.33 6.18 -11.16
CA LEU A 56 -10.79 4.82 -11.15
C LEU A 56 -10.70 4.23 -12.57
N LYS A 57 -11.75 4.43 -13.38
CA LYS A 57 -11.72 4.07 -14.81
C LYS A 57 -10.57 4.77 -15.53
N SER A 58 -10.25 6.01 -15.15
CA SER A 58 -9.15 6.79 -15.75
C SER A 58 -7.78 6.20 -15.48
N ALA A 59 -7.61 5.67 -14.27
CA ALA A 59 -6.42 4.96 -13.86
C ALA A 59 -6.36 3.52 -14.43
N GLY A 60 -7.38 3.09 -15.18
CA GLY A 60 -7.50 1.73 -15.70
C GLY A 60 -7.83 0.71 -14.62
N ILE A 61 -8.56 1.12 -13.58
CA ILE A 61 -9.01 0.27 -12.48
C ILE A 61 -10.50 -0.09 -12.70
N GLU A 62 -10.83 -1.38 -12.67
CA GLU A 62 -12.21 -1.86 -12.80
C GLU A 62 -12.90 -1.93 -11.43
N GLU A 63 -14.00 -1.18 -11.25
CA GLU A 63 -14.70 -1.08 -9.96
C GLU A 63 -15.28 -2.39 -9.43
N SER A 64 -15.65 -3.32 -10.31
CA SER A 64 -16.22 -4.62 -9.96
C SER A 64 -15.27 -5.50 -9.12
N THR A 65 -13.98 -5.19 -9.14
CA THR A 65 -12.93 -5.96 -8.45
C THR A 65 -12.51 -5.34 -7.11
N LEU A 66 -13.12 -4.24 -6.72
CA LEU A 66 -12.64 -3.42 -5.62
C LEU A 66 -13.29 -3.78 -4.28
N PRO A 67 -12.53 -3.71 -3.17
CA PRO A 67 -13.13 -3.80 -1.85
C PRO A 67 -14.15 -2.68 -1.66
N LEU A 68 -15.35 -3.01 -1.19
CA LEU A 68 -16.45 -2.06 -0.97
C LEU A 68 -16.04 -0.85 -0.13
N ASN A 69 -15.11 -1.05 0.80
CA ASN A 69 -14.66 -0.04 1.77
C ASN A 69 -13.37 0.68 1.36
N ALA A 70 -12.74 0.32 0.23
CA ALA A 70 -11.50 0.95 -0.19
C ALA A 70 -11.76 2.39 -0.69
N ASN A 71 -11.05 3.35 -0.11
CA ASN A 71 -11.07 4.74 -0.57
C ASN A 71 -10.30 4.90 -1.89
N ILE A 72 -10.53 6.00 -2.58
CA ILE A 72 -9.96 6.26 -3.91
C ILE A 72 -8.44 6.33 -3.83
N GLU A 73 -7.89 7.02 -2.82
CA GLU A 73 -6.44 7.17 -2.65
C GLU A 73 -5.73 5.84 -2.53
N ASN A 74 -6.25 4.92 -1.70
CA ASN A 74 -5.59 3.66 -1.44
C ASN A 74 -5.56 2.78 -2.69
N LEU A 75 -6.64 2.82 -3.48
CA LEU A 75 -6.76 2.12 -4.76
C LEU A 75 -5.76 2.66 -5.79
N LEU A 76 -5.63 3.97 -5.87
CA LEU A 76 -4.68 4.63 -6.77
C LEU A 76 -3.22 4.38 -6.34
N VAL A 77 -2.93 4.35 -5.03
CA VAL A 77 -1.62 3.95 -4.51
C VAL A 77 -1.32 2.48 -4.85
N ALA A 78 -2.30 1.58 -4.67
CA ALA A 78 -2.14 0.17 -5.03
C ALA A 78 -1.85 0.01 -6.53
N LYS A 79 -2.54 0.77 -7.38
CA LYS A 79 -2.28 0.81 -8.82
C LYS A 79 -0.88 1.34 -9.15
N GLN A 80 -0.43 2.41 -8.49
CA GLN A 80 0.92 2.96 -8.66
C GLN A 80 1.99 1.92 -8.31
N ILE A 81 1.80 1.13 -7.24
CA ILE A 81 2.73 0.06 -6.87
C ILE A 81 2.80 -1.01 -7.98
N ILE A 82 1.64 -1.44 -8.50
CA ILE A 82 1.59 -2.42 -9.60
C ILE A 82 2.27 -1.87 -10.87
N ASP A 83 2.07 -0.59 -11.18
CA ASP A 83 2.74 0.05 -12.32
C ASP A 83 4.24 0.18 -12.09
N ASP A 84 4.66 0.52 -10.88
CA ASP A 84 6.07 0.59 -10.50
C ASP A 84 6.74 -0.79 -10.64
N PHE A 85 6.10 -1.88 -10.20
CA PHE A 85 6.61 -3.24 -10.42
C PHE A 85 6.84 -3.55 -11.91
N ARG A 86 5.95 -3.11 -12.79
CA ARG A 86 6.06 -3.37 -14.24
C ARG A 86 7.12 -2.51 -14.92
N ASN A 87 7.31 -1.28 -14.44
CA ASN A 87 8.09 -0.27 -15.14
C ASN A 87 9.48 -0.01 -14.53
N LYS A 88 9.76 -0.52 -13.32
CA LYS A 88 11.02 -0.27 -12.60
C LYS A 88 11.77 -1.59 -12.37
N PRO A 89 12.81 -1.88 -13.18
CA PRO A 89 13.59 -3.13 -13.08
C PRO A 89 14.19 -3.37 -11.69
N GLU A 90 14.52 -2.29 -10.97
CA GLU A 90 15.05 -2.34 -9.62
C GLU A 90 14.05 -2.82 -8.55
N LEU A 91 12.79 -3.09 -8.94
CA LEU A 91 11.75 -3.68 -8.10
C LEU A 91 11.43 -5.14 -8.48
N SER A 92 12.22 -5.75 -9.37
CA SER A 92 12.00 -7.13 -9.84
C SER A 92 11.90 -8.16 -8.72
N THR A 93 12.75 -8.08 -7.68
CA THR A 93 12.68 -8.99 -6.53
C THR A 93 11.33 -8.92 -5.81
N VAL A 94 10.91 -7.71 -5.40
CA VAL A 94 9.63 -7.54 -4.69
C VAL A 94 8.42 -7.83 -5.61
N GLN A 95 8.55 -7.58 -6.91
CA GLN A 95 7.55 -7.98 -7.90
C GLN A 95 7.40 -9.50 -7.93
N ASN A 96 8.50 -10.27 -7.92
CA ASN A 96 8.42 -11.73 -7.92
C ASN A 96 7.67 -12.24 -6.68
N TYR A 97 7.97 -11.71 -5.50
CA TYR A 97 7.23 -12.06 -4.28
C TYR A 97 5.74 -11.71 -4.34
N TYR A 98 5.37 -10.62 -5.01
CA TYR A 98 3.97 -10.29 -5.25
C TYR A 98 3.31 -11.31 -6.20
N LEU A 99 3.99 -11.69 -7.28
CA LEU A 99 3.46 -12.66 -8.26
C LEU A 99 3.36 -14.08 -7.71
N GLU A 100 4.27 -14.47 -6.82
CA GLU A 100 4.30 -15.77 -6.15
C GLU A 100 3.29 -15.86 -4.99
N GLY A 101 2.59 -14.76 -4.65
CA GLY A 101 1.64 -14.71 -3.56
C GLY A 101 2.28 -14.67 -2.17
N VAL A 102 3.57 -14.36 -2.08
CA VAL A 102 4.29 -14.17 -0.82
C VAL A 102 3.82 -12.89 -0.13
N ILE A 103 3.56 -11.84 -0.92
CA ILE A 103 3.01 -10.58 -0.45
C ILE A 103 1.75 -10.17 -1.21
N GLN A 104 0.92 -9.36 -0.57
CA GLN A 104 -0.29 -8.77 -1.13
C GLN A 104 -0.33 -7.26 -0.86
N ILE A 105 -0.89 -6.51 -1.81
CA ILE A 105 -1.25 -5.10 -1.64
C ILE A 105 -2.70 -5.05 -1.15
N ASP A 106 -2.94 -4.48 0.01
CA ASP A 106 -4.26 -4.34 0.62
C ASP A 106 -4.65 -2.85 0.74
N PRO A 107 -5.57 -2.36 -0.11
CA PRO A 107 -6.08 -0.99 -0.07
C PRO A 107 -7.33 -0.81 0.79
N SER A 108 -7.83 -1.87 1.44
CA SER A 108 -9.15 -1.85 2.12
C SER A 108 -9.15 -1.14 3.48
N GLY A 109 -7.98 -0.94 4.07
CA GLY A 109 -7.81 -0.27 5.36
C GLY A 109 -7.86 1.26 5.29
N PRO A 110 -7.49 1.96 6.38
CA PRO A 110 -7.40 3.42 6.41
C PRO A 110 -6.30 3.97 5.49
N HIS A 111 -5.32 3.15 5.14
CA HIS A 111 -4.23 3.42 4.20
C HIS A 111 -3.84 2.14 3.47
N THR A 112 -3.17 2.25 2.32
CA THR A 112 -2.66 1.07 1.59
C THR A 112 -1.57 0.38 2.38
N THR A 113 -1.64 -0.94 2.47
CA THR A 113 -0.62 -1.76 3.15
C THR A 113 -0.03 -2.79 2.21
N LEU A 114 1.26 -3.11 2.40
CA LEU A 114 1.82 -4.36 1.89
C LEU A 114 1.86 -5.35 3.04
N LYS A 115 1.32 -6.54 2.78
CA LYS A 115 1.19 -7.62 3.75
C LYS A 115 1.92 -8.86 3.28
N ILE A 116 2.55 -9.55 4.21
CA ILE A 116 3.05 -10.92 4.03
C ILE A 116 1.85 -11.85 4.15
N ILE A 117 1.68 -12.73 3.17
CA ILE A 117 0.61 -13.74 3.14
C ILE A 117 1.18 -15.14 3.37
N GLU A 118 2.45 -15.36 3.03
CA GLU A 118 3.08 -16.67 3.20
C GLU A 118 3.21 -17.05 4.68
N GLU A 119 2.62 -18.19 5.04
CA GLU A 119 2.59 -18.70 6.43
C GLU A 119 4.00 -18.89 7.02
N LYS A 120 4.95 -19.34 6.19
CA LYS A 120 6.35 -19.55 6.62
C LYS A 120 6.98 -18.26 7.11
N LEU A 121 6.86 -17.18 6.34
CA LEU A 121 7.37 -15.86 6.71
C LEU A 121 6.57 -15.25 7.86
N LEU A 122 5.24 -15.43 7.91
CA LEU A 122 4.43 -14.94 9.02
C LEU A 122 4.87 -15.54 10.36
N LYS A 123 5.16 -16.84 10.40
CA LYS A 123 5.70 -17.54 11.58
C LYS A 123 7.07 -17.02 12.00
N TYR A 124 7.89 -16.58 11.04
CA TYR A 124 9.23 -16.05 11.30
C TYR A 124 9.21 -14.58 11.72
N ASN A 125 8.56 -13.71 10.96
CA ASN A 125 8.56 -12.26 11.15
C ASN A 125 7.61 -11.78 12.27
N GLY A 126 6.58 -12.57 12.61
CA GLY A 126 5.58 -12.20 13.62
C GLY A 126 4.72 -10.97 13.28
N LEU A 127 4.90 -10.37 12.10
CA LEU A 127 4.13 -9.24 11.59
C LEU A 127 3.57 -9.56 10.21
N GLU A 128 2.27 -9.35 10.06
CA GLU A 128 1.58 -9.44 8.78
C GLU A 128 1.90 -8.24 7.88
N THR A 129 1.94 -7.03 8.44
CA THR A 129 2.16 -5.80 7.65
C THR A 129 3.65 -5.45 7.59
N ILE A 130 4.18 -5.27 6.38
CA ILE A 130 5.59 -4.91 6.14
C ILE A 130 5.77 -3.46 5.66
N LEU A 131 4.72 -2.85 5.11
CA LEU A 131 4.74 -1.45 4.68
C LEU A 131 3.37 -0.81 4.87
N ASN A 132 3.34 0.42 5.36
CA ASN A 132 2.16 1.29 5.36
C ASN A 132 2.42 2.47 4.42
N ILE A 133 1.57 2.66 3.40
CA ILE A 133 1.62 3.83 2.52
C ILE A 133 0.43 4.72 2.81
N LYS A 134 0.67 5.81 3.53
CA LYS A 134 -0.37 6.77 3.92
C LYS A 134 -0.37 7.94 2.96
N PRO A 135 -1.49 8.27 2.30
CA PRO A 135 -1.59 9.50 1.53
C PRO A 135 -1.45 10.71 2.47
N MET A 136 -0.62 11.68 2.11
CA MET A 136 -0.55 12.96 2.82
C MET A 136 -1.78 13.77 2.45
N HIS A 137 -2.54 14.13 3.49
CA HIS A 137 -3.72 14.96 3.32
C HIS A 137 -3.30 16.30 2.68
N LYS A 138 -3.97 16.66 1.57
CA LYS A 138 -3.82 17.90 0.77
C LYS A 138 -2.80 17.85 -0.38
N GLU A 139 -2.14 16.73 -0.64
CA GLU A 139 -1.25 16.60 -1.81
C GLU A 139 -1.81 15.66 -2.89
N PRO A 140 -1.52 15.91 -4.18
CA PRO A 140 -1.77 14.95 -5.25
C PRO A 140 -1.00 13.63 -5.02
N ILE A 141 -1.57 12.52 -5.50
CA ILE A 141 -0.90 11.23 -5.51
C ILE A 141 0.39 11.33 -6.36
N GLY A 142 1.51 10.85 -5.80
CA GLY A 142 2.85 11.01 -6.39
C GLY A 142 3.67 12.18 -5.82
N LYS A 143 3.05 13.09 -5.06
CA LYS A 143 3.74 14.22 -4.41
C LYS A 143 3.74 14.16 -2.87
N GLY A 144 2.72 13.56 -2.26
CA GLY A 144 2.66 13.43 -0.81
C GLY A 144 2.04 12.11 -0.37
N TYR A 145 2.87 11.10 -0.16
CA TYR A 145 2.54 9.94 0.68
C TYR A 145 3.71 9.70 1.64
N THR A 146 3.40 9.23 2.83
CA THR A 146 4.42 8.72 3.76
C THR A 146 4.47 7.21 3.67
N VAL A 147 5.69 6.69 3.58
CA VAL A 147 5.96 5.26 3.47
C VAL A 147 6.59 4.84 4.79
N ASP A 148 5.77 4.29 5.67
CA ASP A 148 6.15 3.93 7.03
C ASP A 148 6.40 2.41 7.10
N ILE A 149 7.57 2.03 7.61
CA ILE A 149 7.96 0.66 7.89
C ILE A 149 7.57 0.37 9.35
N PRO A 150 6.66 -0.60 9.59
CA PRO A 150 6.28 -1.00 10.94
C PRO A 150 7.49 -1.50 11.74
N SER A 151 7.65 -1.03 12.97
CA SER A 151 8.65 -1.56 13.88
C SER A 151 8.10 -2.79 14.61
N GLN A 152 8.87 -3.88 14.64
CA GLN A 152 8.59 -5.09 15.43
C GLN A 152 8.67 -4.87 16.96
N TYR A 153 9.28 -3.76 17.42
CA TYR A 153 9.66 -3.57 18.83
C TYR A 153 9.09 -2.30 19.49
N ASN A 154 7.87 -1.87 19.14
CA ASN A 154 7.24 -0.65 19.69
C ASN A 154 8.10 0.64 19.57
N ARG A 155 9.04 0.69 18.62
CA ARG A 155 9.76 1.92 18.26
C ARG A 155 8.93 2.72 17.25
N GLU A 156 9.24 4.00 17.12
CA GLU A 156 8.64 4.82 16.06
C GLU A 156 8.89 4.15 14.69
N PRO A 157 7.88 4.11 13.81
CA PRO A 157 8.01 3.52 12.49
C PRO A 157 9.10 4.26 11.70
N VAL A 158 9.96 3.49 11.04
CA VAL A 158 11.00 4.05 10.18
C VAL A 158 10.36 4.52 8.89
N ARG A 159 10.66 5.75 8.46
CA ARG A 159 10.09 6.29 7.22
C ARG A 159 11.06 6.13 6.06
N ALA A 160 10.60 5.48 4.99
CA ALA A 160 11.33 5.46 3.73
C ALA A 160 11.24 6.84 3.05
N ARG A 161 12.29 7.22 2.29
CA ARG A 161 12.34 8.54 1.61
C ARG A 161 11.28 8.66 0.53
N ASN A 162 10.91 7.55 -0.11
CA ASN A 162 9.90 7.47 -1.16
C ASN A 162 9.37 6.03 -1.30
N LEU A 163 8.38 5.86 -2.17
CA LEU A 163 7.72 4.57 -2.44
C LEU A 163 8.71 3.51 -2.93
N VAL A 164 9.57 3.84 -3.90
CA VAL A 164 10.54 2.89 -4.46
C VAL A 164 11.47 2.36 -3.38
N GLN A 165 11.98 3.23 -2.50
CA GLN A 165 12.83 2.78 -1.40
C GLN A 165 12.09 1.88 -0.41
N GLY A 166 10.83 2.21 -0.10
CA GLY A 166 10.01 1.34 0.76
C GLY A 166 9.74 -0.03 0.13
N LEU A 167 9.48 -0.08 -1.18
CA LEU A 167 9.28 -1.34 -1.90
C LEU A 167 10.58 -2.17 -1.99
N LYS A 168 11.74 -1.53 -2.15
CA LYS A 168 13.03 -2.21 -2.07
C LYS A 168 13.29 -2.82 -0.69
N PHE A 169 13.02 -2.04 0.36
CA PHE A 169 13.12 -2.52 1.74
C PHE A 169 12.29 -3.79 1.97
N VAL A 170 11.09 -3.88 1.39
CA VAL A 170 10.26 -5.09 1.46
C VAL A 170 10.98 -6.29 0.82
N GLY A 171 11.54 -6.13 -0.38
CA GLY A 171 12.33 -7.17 -1.04
C GLY A 171 13.51 -7.63 -0.18
N ASP A 172 14.34 -6.69 0.26
CA ASP A 172 15.54 -6.97 1.08
C ASP A 172 15.17 -7.68 2.40
N THR A 173 14.04 -7.30 3.01
CA THR A 173 13.55 -7.91 4.26
C THR A 173 13.12 -9.36 4.05
N ILE A 174 12.45 -9.65 2.94
CA ILE A 174 12.00 -11.02 2.63
C ILE A 174 13.19 -11.90 2.27
N ASP A 175 14.14 -11.41 1.46
CA ASP A 175 15.38 -12.11 1.14
C ASP A 175 16.13 -12.48 2.43
N SER A 176 16.35 -11.49 3.30
CA SER A 176 17.00 -11.68 4.60
C SER A 176 16.26 -12.71 5.46
N ALA A 177 14.93 -12.66 5.51
CA ALA A 177 14.14 -13.63 6.26
C ALA A 177 14.30 -15.06 5.71
N TYR A 178 14.26 -15.26 4.39
CA TYR A 178 14.49 -16.58 3.79
C TYR A 178 15.90 -17.11 4.04
N GLU A 179 16.91 -16.26 3.95
CA GLU A 179 18.30 -16.65 4.28
C GLU A 179 18.41 -17.13 5.73
N HIS A 180 17.83 -16.38 6.67
CA HIS A 180 17.83 -16.75 8.08
C HIS A 180 17.09 -18.06 8.35
N ILE A 181 15.89 -18.23 7.78
CA ILE A 181 15.12 -19.47 7.95
C ILE A 181 15.90 -20.66 7.40
N LYS A 182 16.54 -20.52 6.23
CA LYS A 182 17.38 -21.58 5.63
C LYS A 182 18.55 -21.95 6.52
N GLN A 183 19.24 -20.96 7.11
CA GLN A 183 20.34 -21.21 8.05
C GLN A 183 19.87 -21.94 9.32
N GLN A 184 18.71 -21.55 9.87
CA GLN A 184 18.11 -22.23 11.02
C GLN A 184 17.73 -23.68 10.70
N GLU A 185 17.16 -23.95 9.53
CA GLU A 185 16.82 -25.30 9.08
C GLU A 185 18.07 -26.19 8.92
N VAL A 186 19.17 -25.63 8.41
CA VAL A 186 20.46 -26.35 8.31
C VAL A 186 21.00 -26.69 9.71
N TYR A 187 21.03 -25.71 10.61
CA TYR A 187 21.50 -25.91 11.99
C TYR A 187 20.70 -26.97 12.75
N LEU A 188 19.36 -26.96 12.60
CA LEU A 188 18.49 -27.97 13.22
C LEU A 188 18.75 -29.38 12.69
N LYS A 189 18.99 -29.54 11.38
CA LYS A 189 19.36 -30.83 10.77
C LYS A 189 20.68 -31.37 11.32
N GLU A 190 21.67 -30.49 11.52
CA GLU A 190 22.97 -30.86 12.11
C GLU A 190 22.85 -31.29 13.59
N LEU A 191 21.99 -30.61 14.36
CA LEU A 191 21.71 -31.00 15.75
C LEU A 191 21.03 -32.37 15.84
N GLN A 192 20.05 -32.63 14.97
CA GLN A 192 19.35 -33.92 14.92
C GLN A 192 20.30 -35.07 14.55
N THR A 193 21.21 -34.85 13.60
CA THR A 193 22.24 -35.85 13.21
C THR A 193 23.30 -36.07 14.30
N LYS A 194 23.61 -35.05 15.12
CA LYS A 194 24.49 -35.21 16.28
C LYS A 194 23.81 -35.98 17.43
N ASN A 195 22.53 -35.73 17.68
CA ASN A 195 21.77 -36.36 18.76
C ASN A 195 21.31 -37.80 18.45
N SER A 196 21.30 -38.19 17.17
CA SER A 196 20.92 -39.53 16.71
C SER A 196 22.10 -40.51 16.56
N LYS A 197 23.35 -40.06 16.78
CA LYS A 197 24.48 -40.99 16.87
C LYS A 197 24.35 -41.83 18.15
N PRO A 198 24.29 -43.17 18.05
CA PRO A 198 24.23 -44.02 19.24
C PRO A 198 25.52 -43.83 20.03
N LYS A 199 25.40 -43.66 21.36
CA LYS A 199 26.52 -43.87 22.26
C LYS A 199 26.93 -45.33 22.10
N MET A 200 28.07 -45.58 21.47
CA MET A 200 28.68 -46.91 21.51
C MET A 200 29.08 -47.18 22.97
N SER A 201 28.28 -48.00 23.63
CA SER A 201 28.60 -48.70 24.88
C SER A 201 28.74 -50.17 24.59
#